data_AF-A0A512ACM8-F1
#
_entry.id   AF-A0A512ACM8-F1
#
_cell.length_a   1.000
_cell.length_b   1.000
_cell.length_c   1.000
_cell.angle_alpha   90.00
_cell.angle_beta   90.00
_cell.angle_gamma   90.00
#
_symmetry.space_group_name_H-M   'P 1'
#
loop_
_entity.id
_entity.type
_entity.pdbx_description
1 polymer ?
#
loop_
_entity_poly.entity_id
_entity_poly.type
_entity_poly.pdbx_seq_one_letter_code
_entity_poly.pdbx_strand_id
1 'polypeptide(L)'
;MNLSEIRAQARTIRNQTNGIYSLFAIPTLVTILSTYLSPNRHLEEIVPQLEINQAFIVIFGRQIFPQIVEFIIALLFLSASFSMMEVVRKKRDTVGFTDIGRIFSAELFSPIFITQLTKSILLLLWNSISLVGSFFLIFSSYKVLAIYGKVSDWSQLTAASPEVEQIVSYAPMMFLGTLIVVAGTAVFLMANYAYSQTDFILYDQLSTGTYQGPWQIIAQSRRMMKGYKWKRFLLDLSFIGWYILTGITLGIAGVVAYPYITTARVLFYENLKSLSK
;
A
#
# COMPACT_ATOMS: atom_id res chain seq x y z
N MET A 1 21.25 -13.19 7.54
CA MET A 1 20.63 -12.23 6.58
C MET A 1 21.08 -10.82 6.91
N ASN A 2 21.97 -10.27 6.09
CA ASN A 2 22.53 -8.93 6.22
C ASN A 2 21.79 -7.96 5.27
N LEU A 3 21.12 -6.95 5.83
CA LEU A 3 20.34 -5.99 5.03
C LEU A 3 21.22 -5.04 4.21
N SER A 4 22.44 -4.77 4.67
CA SER A 4 23.38 -3.93 3.92
C SER A 4 23.84 -4.61 2.64
N GLU A 5 24.15 -5.91 2.71
CA GLU A 5 24.50 -6.73 1.55
C GLU A 5 23.34 -6.81 0.55
N ILE A 6 22.10 -7.03 1.01
CA ILE A 6 20.91 -7.02 0.14
C ILE A 6 20.81 -5.70 -0.64
N ARG A 7 21.02 -4.56 0.03
CA ARG A 7 20.98 -3.23 -0.60
C ARG A 7 22.13 -2.99 -1.57
N ALA A 8 23.33 -3.48 -1.25
CA ALA A 8 24.48 -3.37 -2.14
C ALA A 8 24.26 -4.20 -3.41
N GLN A 9 23.84 -5.46 -3.25
CA GLN A 9 23.52 -6.36 -4.36
C GLN A 9 22.37 -5.80 -5.22
N ALA A 10 21.30 -5.30 -4.61
CA ALA A 10 20.20 -4.69 -5.33
C ALA A 10 20.63 -3.49 -6.18
N ARG A 11 21.58 -2.68 -5.68
CA ARG A 11 22.15 -1.56 -6.42
C ARG A 11 22.98 -2.03 -7.61
N THR A 12 23.83 -3.03 -7.41
CA THR A 12 24.64 -3.62 -8.48
C THR A 12 23.78 -4.20 -9.58
N ILE A 13 22.78 -5.02 -9.23
CA ILE A 13 21.86 -5.63 -10.20
C ILE A 13 21.12 -4.55 -10.98
N ARG A 14 20.56 -3.54 -10.31
CA ARG A 14 19.89 -2.42 -10.97
C ARG A 14 20.78 -1.75 -12.02
N ASN A 15 22.04 -1.51 -11.70
CA ASN A 15 22.96 -0.82 -12.61
C ASN A 15 23.41 -1.70 -13.79
N GLN A 16 23.34 -3.03 -13.65
CA GLN A 16 23.71 -3.99 -14.70
C GLN A 16 22.53 -4.41 -15.58
N THR A 17 21.30 -4.13 -15.17
CA THR A 17 20.09 -4.59 -15.87
C THR A 17 19.66 -3.58 -16.92
N ASN A 18 19.74 -3.98 -18.18
CA ASN A 18 19.32 -3.15 -19.31
C ASN A 18 17.79 -2.99 -19.35
N GLY A 19 17.33 -1.76 -19.58
CA GLY A 19 15.91 -1.43 -19.71
C GLY A 19 15.10 -1.44 -18.41
N ILE A 20 15.76 -1.58 -17.25
CA ILE A 20 15.09 -1.66 -15.94
C ILE A 20 14.21 -0.45 -15.63
N TYR A 21 14.60 0.75 -16.03
CA TYR A 21 13.78 1.95 -15.82
C TYR A 21 12.51 1.95 -16.68
N SER A 22 12.58 1.40 -17.90
CA SER A 22 11.42 1.28 -18.78
C SER A 22 10.38 0.30 -18.24
N LEU A 23 10.82 -0.78 -17.59
CA LEU A 23 9.95 -1.73 -16.91
C LEU A 23 9.10 -1.05 -15.83
N PHE A 24 9.70 -0.15 -15.04
CA PHE A 24 8.99 0.55 -13.96
C PHE A 24 8.32 1.86 -14.38
N ALA A 25 8.45 2.27 -15.65
CA ALA A 25 7.84 3.50 -16.15
C ALA A 25 6.30 3.45 -16.12
N ILE A 26 5.67 2.35 -16.59
CA ILE A 26 4.19 2.23 -16.60
C ILE A 26 3.62 2.24 -15.18
N PRO A 27 4.05 1.35 -14.25
CA PRO A 27 3.48 1.36 -12.90
C PRO A 27 3.61 2.75 -12.27
N THR A 28 4.76 3.41 -12.45
CA THR A 28 5.00 4.76 -11.92
C THR A 28 4.07 5.79 -12.56
N LEU A 29 3.93 5.80 -13.90
CA LEU A 29 3.06 6.74 -14.59
C LEU A 29 1.59 6.56 -14.17
N VAL A 30 1.13 5.31 -14.04
CA VAL A 30 -0.23 5.02 -13.58
C VAL A 30 -0.43 5.50 -12.12
N THR A 31 0.56 5.33 -11.25
CA THR A 31 0.53 5.89 -9.88
C THR A 31 0.51 7.42 -9.87
N ILE A 32 1.23 8.08 -10.77
CA ILE A 32 1.18 9.54 -10.90
C ILE A 32 -0.22 9.97 -11.33
N LEU A 33 -0.75 9.36 -12.40
CA LEU A 33 -2.08 9.68 -12.93
C LEU A 33 -3.19 9.40 -11.89
N SER A 34 -3.09 8.32 -11.12
CA SER A 34 -4.09 7.99 -10.08
C SER A 34 -4.20 9.06 -9.00
N THR A 35 -3.10 9.76 -8.70
CA THR A 35 -3.08 10.84 -7.70
C THR A 35 -3.99 12.01 -8.13
N TYR A 36 -4.19 12.22 -9.43
CA TYR A 36 -5.04 13.28 -9.98
C TYR A 36 -6.48 12.83 -10.27
N LEU A 37 -6.76 11.53 -10.20
CA LEU A 37 -8.08 10.94 -10.52
C LEU A 37 -9.05 10.94 -9.33
N SER A 38 -8.72 11.62 -8.22
CA SER A 38 -9.61 11.68 -7.06
C SER A 38 -10.86 12.51 -7.36
N PRO A 39 -12.08 12.00 -7.09
CA PRO A 39 -13.29 12.79 -7.24
C PRO A 39 -13.29 13.96 -6.25
N ASN A 40 -13.01 15.17 -6.74
CA ASN A 40 -13.20 16.42 -6.00
C ASN A 40 -14.68 16.56 -5.67
N ARG A 41 -15.07 16.15 -4.47
CA ARG A 41 -16.42 16.37 -3.93
C ARG A 41 -16.29 17.05 -2.59
N HIS A 42 -16.94 18.20 -2.45
CA HIS A 42 -17.03 19.07 -1.28
C HIS A 42 -17.58 18.34 -0.03
N LEU A 43 -16.75 17.51 0.61
CA LEU A 43 -17.11 16.85 1.89
C LEU A 43 -17.39 17.88 2.98
N GLU A 44 -16.68 19.00 2.92
CA GLU A 44 -16.87 20.16 3.79
C GLU A 44 -18.30 20.70 3.75
N GLU A 45 -18.99 20.60 2.62
CA GLU A 45 -20.38 21.04 2.47
C GLU A 45 -21.36 19.93 2.85
N ILE A 46 -21.06 18.68 2.45
CA ILE A 46 -22.00 17.56 2.55
C ILE A 46 -21.99 16.94 3.95
N VAL A 47 -20.82 16.54 4.47
CA VAL A 47 -20.71 15.76 5.72
C VAL A 47 -21.34 16.46 6.94
N PRO A 48 -21.22 17.79 7.10
CA PRO A 48 -21.83 18.46 8.25
C PRO A 48 -23.35 18.37 8.30
N GLN A 49 -24.00 18.16 7.16
CA GLN A 49 -25.47 18.06 7.06
C GLN A 49 -25.97 16.63 7.30
N LEU A 50 -25.08 15.64 7.27
CA LEU A 50 -25.45 14.23 7.36
C LEU A 50 -25.55 13.74 8.81
N GLU A 51 -26.45 12.79 9.00
CA GLU A 51 -26.42 11.88 10.15
C GLU A 51 -25.27 10.89 10.03
N ILE A 52 -24.90 10.24 11.14
CA ILE A 52 -23.74 9.35 11.21
C ILE A 52 -23.81 8.18 10.23
N ASN A 53 -24.98 7.58 10.03
CA ASN A 53 -25.24 6.47 9.10
C ASN A 53 -25.07 6.91 7.63
N GLN A 54 -25.60 8.09 7.27
CA GLN A 54 -25.48 8.65 5.93
C GLN A 54 -24.03 9.06 5.64
N ALA A 55 -23.37 9.69 6.61
CA ALA A 55 -21.96 10.05 6.51
C ALA A 55 -21.08 8.81 6.32
N PHE A 56 -21.40 7.69 6.98
CA PHE A 56 -20.69 6.42 6.81
C PHE A 56 -20.75 5.95 5.36
N ILE A 57 -21.93 5.91 4.73
CA ILE A 57 -22.10 5.50 3.34
C ILE A 57 -21.29 6.40 2.40
N VAL A 58 -21.34 7.72 2.60
CA VAL A 58 -20.63 8.70 1.75
C VAL A 58 -19.12 8.60 1.90
N ILE A 59 -18.61 8.52 3.14
CA ILE A 59 -17.17 8.46 3.42
C ILE A 59 -16.59 7.11 2.98
N PHE A 60 -17.28 6.01 3.30
CA PHE A 60 -16.81 4.67 2.95
C PHE A 60 -16.90 4.40 1.45
N GLY A 61 -18.01 4.79 0.80
CA GLY A 61 -18.20 4.60 -0.64
C GLY A 61 -17.12 5.28 -1.49
N ARG A 62 -16.54 6.39 -1.01
CA ARG A 62 -15.42 7.08 -1.66
C ARG A 62 -14.11 6.29 -1.65
N GLN A 63 -13.91 5.40 -0.68
CA GLN A 63 -12.69 4.61 -0.58
C GLN A 63 -12.65 3.51 -1.65
N ILE A 64 -13.78 3.09 -2.21
CA ILE A 64 -13.85 1.96 -3.14
C ILE A 64 -13.03 2.23 -4.42
N PHE A 65 -13.21 3.39 -5.06
CA PHE A 65 -12.56 3.70 -6.34
C PHE A 65 -11.02 3.74 -6.22
N PRO A 66 -10.41 4.47 -5.26
CA PRO A 66 -8.98 4.40 -5.02
C PRO A 66 -8.46 2.97 -4.81
N GLN A 67 -9.19 2.11 -4.11
CA GLN A 67 -8.78 0.72 -3.88
C GLN A 67 -8.74 -0.11 -5.18
N ILE A 68 -9.66 0.15 -6.12
CA ILE A 68 -9.64 -0.50 -7.44
C ILE A 68 -8.41 -0.06 -8.23
N VAL A 69 -8.09 1.24 -8.22
CA VAL A 69 -6.91 1.77 -8.92
C VAL A 69 -5.61 1.23 -8.31
N GLU A 70 -5.50 1.21 -6.98
CA GLU A 70 -4.38 0.61 -6.25
C GLU A 70 -4.22 -0.89 -6.55
N PHE A 71 -5.33 -1.62 -6.70
CA PHE A 71 -5.29 -3.02 -7.10
C PHE A 71 -4.69 -3.21 -8.51
N ILE A 72 -5.06 -2.36 -9.47
CA ILE A 72 -4.50 -2.38 -10.83
C ILE A 72 -3.00 -2.05 -10.78
N ILE A 73 -2.61 -1.00 -10.06
CA ILE A 73 -1.20 -0.62 -9.84
C ILE A 73 -0.41 -1.78 -9.24
N ALA A 74 -0.98 -2.47 -8.25
CA ALA A 74 -0.34 -3.61 -7.62
C ALA A 74 -0.08 -4.77 -8.60
N LEU A 75 -0.99 -5.03 -9.55
CA LEU A 75 -0.75 -6.00 -10.62
C LEU A 75 0.40 -5.57 -11.53
N LEU A 76 0.49 -4.30 -11.90
CA LEU A 76 1.59 -3.79 -12.73
C LEU A 76 2.94 -3.93 -12.01
N PHE A 77 3.02 -3.60 -10.71
CA PHE A 77 4.23 -3.81 -9.91
C PHE A 77 4.56 -5.30 -9.71
N LEU A 78 3.56 -6.17 -9.62
CA LEU A 78 3.76 -7.62 -9.55
C LEU A 78 4.43 -8.14 -10.83
N SER A 79 3.99 -7.66 -12.00
CA SER A 79 4.60 -7.99 -13.29
C SER A 79 6.08 -7.59 -13.36
N ALA A 80 6.39 -6.37 -12.91
CA ALA A 80 7.78 -5.92 -12.79
C ALA A 80 8.58 -6.77 -11.79
N SER A 81 7.96 -7.18 -10.68
CA SER A 81 8.60 -8.04 -9.68
C SER A 81 8.93 -9.43 -10.23
N PHE A 82 8.06 -10.02 -11.06
CA PHE A 82 8.31 -11.30 -11.74
C PHE A 82 9.51 -11.20 -12.69
N SER A 83 9.62 -10.09 -13.42
CA SER A 83 10.77 -9.82 -14.28
C SER A 83 12.06 -9.69 -13.47
N MET A 84 12.00 -9.01 -12.31
CA MET A 84 13.15 -8.89 -11.42
C MET A 84 13.55 -10.22 -10.77
N MET A 85 12.63 -11.16 -10.56
CA MET A 85 12.97 -12.52 -10.12
C MET A 85 13.89 -13.23 -11.13
N GLU A 86 13.60 -13.11 -12.42
CA GLU A 86 14.40 -13.71 -13.48
C GLU A 86 15.80 -13.09 -13.54
N VAL A 87 15.86 -11.76 -13.41
CA VAL A 87 17.13 -11.01 -13.40
C VAL A 87 18.00 -11.37 -12.20
N VAL A 88 17.43 -11.38 -10.99
CA VAL A 88 18.16 -11.74 -9.77
C VAL A 88 18.68 -13.18 -9.84
N ARG A 89 17.93 -14.08 -10.48
CA ARG A 89 18.32 -15.48 -10.73
C ARG A 89 19.23 -15.65 -11.95
N LYS A 90 19.70 -14.57 -12.57
CA LYS A 90 20.59 -14.57 -13.74
C LYS A 90 20.02 -15.33 -14.94
N LYS A 91 18.70 -15.43 -15.06
CA LYS A 91 18.04 -16.02 -16.25
C LYS A 91 18.06 -15.07 -17.45
N ARG A 92 18.15 -13.76 -17.19
CA ARG A 92 18.31 -12.69 -18.18
C ARG A 92 18.88 -11.44 -17.52
N ASP A 93 19.39 -10.54 -18.34
CA ASP A 93 20.00 -9.26 -17.96
C ASP A 93 19.28 -8.04 -18.60
N THR A 94 18.30 -8.33 -19.45
CA THR A 94 17.51 -7.36 -20.20
C THR A 94 16.03 -7.49 -19.83
N VAL A 95 15.41 -6.35 -19.52
CA VAL A 95 13.98 -6.23 -19.25
C VAL A 95 13.43 -5.01 -19.98
N GLY A 96 12.12 -4.96 -20.18
CA GLY A 96 11.53 -3.84 -20.89
C GLY A 96 10.07 -3.60 -20.55
N PHE A 97 9.50 -2.56 -21.15
CA PHE A 97 8.09 -2.21 -21.05
C PHE A 97 7.16 -3.41 -21.38
N THR A 98 7.52 -4.22 -22.38
CA THR A 98 6.72 -5.35 -22.85
C THR A 98 6.55 -6.44 -21.79
N ASP A 99 7.46 -6.51 -20.82
CA ASP A 99 7.35 -7.47 -19.73
C ASP A 99 6.14 -7.21 -18.83
N ILE A 100 5.66 -5.96 -18.73
CA ILE A 100 4.50 -5.62 -17.91
C ILE A 100 3.25 -6.40 -18.35
N GLY A 101 3.11 -6.65 -19.65
CA GLY A 101 1.99 -7.41 -20.22
C GLY A 101 2.00 -8.91 -19.90
N ARG A 102 3.13 -9.49 -19.47
CA ARG A 102 3.30 -10.96 -19.40
C ARG A 102 2.33 -11.63 -18.42
N ILE A 103 2.05 -10.99 -17.28
CA ILE A 103 1.12 -11.55 -16.28
C ILE A 103 -0.35 -11.51 -16.72
N PHE A 104 -0.66 -10.78 -17.79
CA PHE A 104 -2.01 -10.65 -18.35
C PHE A 104 -2.29 -11.67 -19.47
N SER A 105 -1.37 -12.61 -19.72
CA SER A 105 -1.63 -13.75 -20.60
C SER A 105 -2.72 -14.66 -20.01
N ALA A 106 -3.52 -15.30 -20.88
CA ALA A 106 -4.64 -16.14 -20.45
C ALA A 106 -4.23 -17.27 -19.48
N GLU A 107 -3.02 -17.82 -19.65
CA GLU A 107 -2.48 -18.90 -18.82
C GLU A 107 -2.12 -18.45 -17.39
N LEU A 108 -1.62 -17.22 -17.23
CA LEU A 108 -1.11 -16.72 -15.95
C LEU A 108 -2.11 -15.83 -15.21
N PHE A 109 -3.02 -15.17 -15.95
CA PHE A 109 -3.85 -14.12 -15.40
C PHE A 109 -4.75 -14.61 -14.26
N SER A 110 -5.49 -15.71 -14.45
CA SER A 110 -6.48 -16.16 -13.46
C SER A 110 -5.84 -16.52 -12.10
N PRO A 111 -4.77 -17.34 -12.02
CA PRO A 111 -4.08 -17.59 -10.76
C PRO A 111 -3.54 -16.32 -10.09
N ILE A 112 -2.96 -15.41 -10.88
CA ILE A 112 -2.38 -14.16 -10.39
C ILE A 112 -3.46 -13.24 -9.83
N PHE A 113 -4.50 -13.00 -10.62
CA PHE A 113 -5.61 -12.13 -10.25
C PHE A 113 -6.31 -12.64 -8.99
N ILE A 114 -6.65 -13.93 -8.92
CA ILE A 114 -7.34 -14.51 -7.75
C ILE A 114 -6.46 -14.45 -6.51
N THR A 115 -5.16 -14.72 -6.64
CA THR A 115 -4.21 -14.64 -5.51
C THR A 115 -4.07 -13.20 -5.01
N GLN A 116 -3.92 -12.25 -5.93
CA GLN A 116 -3.79 -10.85 -5.57
C GLN A 116 -5.09 -10.29 -5.00
N LEU A 117 -6.25 -10.69 -5.52
CA LEU A 117 -7.56 -10.31 -5.01
C LEU A 117 -7.77 -10.86 -3.60
N THR A 118 -7.44 -12.14 -3.38
CA THR A 118 -7.51 -12.76 -2.05
C THR A 118 -6.60 -12.05 -1.05
N LYS A 119 -5.35 -11.75 -1.43
CA LYS A 119 -4.42 -10.97 -0.61
C LYS A 119 -4.99 -9.59 -0.28
N SER A 120 -5.57 -8.91 -1.27
CA SER A 120 -6.14 -7.56 -1.12
C SER A 120 -7.35 -7.56 -0.20
N ILE A 121 -8.26 -8.53 -0.32
CA ILE A 121 -9.41 -8.69 0.58
C ILE A 121 -8.94 -8.95 2.02
N LEU A 122 -7.96 -9.85 2.21
CA LEU A 122 -7.41 -10.10 3.55
C LEU A 122 -6.78 -8.85 4.16
N LEU A 123 -6.01 -8.09 3.39
CA LEU A 123 -5.42 -6.83 3.84
C LEU A 123 -6.48 -5.76 4.13
N LEU A 124 -7.56 -5.70 3.34
CA LEU A 124 -8.70 -4.83 3.60
C LEU A 124 -9.39 -5.19 4.92
N LEU A 125 -9.57 -6.49 5.21
CA LEU A 125 -10.11 -6.95 6.49
C LEU A 125 -9.23 -6.54 7.67
N TRP A 126 -7.91 -6.65 7.55
CA TRP A 126 -6.99 -6.14 8.58
C TRP A 126 -7.03 -4.62 8.73
N ASN A 127 -7.24 -3.90 7.61
CA ASN A 127 -7.36 -2.45 7.61
C ASN A 127 -8.72 -1.95 8.14
N SER A 128 -9.74 -2.81 8.25
CA SER A 128 -11.09 -2.43 8.69
C SER A 128 -11.10 -1.72 10.04
N ILE A 129 -10.23 -2.13 10.97
CA ILE A 129 -10.08 -1.48 12.28
C ILE A 129 -9.66 -0.02 12.10
N SER A 130 -8.64 0.25 11.27
CA SER A 130 -8.17 1.61 11.00
C SER A 130 -9.21 2.44 10.25
N LEU A 131 -10.01 1.82 9.38
CA LEU A 131 -11.10 2.50 8.66
C LEU A 131 -12.19 3.02 9.60
N VAL A 132 -12.54 2.26 10.64
CA VAL A 132 -13.49 2.72 11.66
C VAL A 132 -12.97 3.96 12.39
N GLY A 133 -11.70 3.94 12.82
CA GLY A 133 -11.08 5.09 13.46
C GLY A 133 -10.99 6.31 12.52
N SER A 134 -10.64 6.06 11.25
CA SER A 134 -10.57 7.10 10.22
C SER A 134 -11.94 7.73 9.96
N PHE A 135 -13.02 6.94 9.97
CA PHE A 135 -14.37 7.46 9.86
C PHE A 135 -14.71 8.42 11.01
N PHE A 136 -14.43 8.04 12.26
CA PHE A 136 -14.65 8.91 13.43
C PHE A 136 -13.88 10.23 13.32
N LEU A 137 -12.61 10.17 12.88
CA LEU A 137 -11.79 11.35 12.67
C LEU A 137 -12.37 12.26 11.59
N ILE A 138 -12.66 11.71 10.41
CA ILE A 138 -13.17 12.47 9.26
C ILE A 138 -14.52 13.10 9.58
N PHE A 139 -15.45 12.32 10.13
CA PHE A 139 -16.79 12.78 10.49
C PHE A 139 -16.73 13.94 11.49
N SER A 140 -16.00 13.74 12.59
CA SER A 140 -15.85 14.76 13.64
C SER A 140 -15.15 16.01 13.11
N SER A 141 -14.10 15.84 12.30
CA SER A 141 -13.34 16.97 11.74
C SER A 141 -14.22 17.85 10.84
N TYR A 142 -15.06 17.25 9.98
CA TYR A 142 -15.97 18.04 9.15
C TYR A 142 -17.07 18.74 9.96
N LYS A 143 -17.60 18.10 11.01
CA LYS A 143 -18.57 18.76 11.92
C LYS A 143 -17.93 19.95 12.65
N VAL A 144 -16.71 19.79 13.16
CA VAL A 144 -15.95 20.87 13.80
C VAL A 144 -15.62 21.98 12.81
N LEU A 145 -15.16 21.65 11.60
CA LEU A 145 -14.84 22.63 10.55
C LEU A 145 -16.07 23.46 10.15
N ALA A 146 -17.25 22.83 10.09
CA ALA A 146 -18.50 23.53 9.78
C ALA A 146 -18.95 24.48 10.88
N ILE A 147 -18.67 24.17 12.16
CA ILE A 147 -18.88 25.11 13.27
C ILE A 147 -17.85 26.24 13.17
N TYR A 148 -16.59 25.90 12.93
CA TYR A 148 -15.50 26.86 12.80
C TYR A 148 -15.81 27.91 11.72
N GLY A 149 -16.32 27.49 10.56
CA GLY A 149 -16.69 28.38 9.46
C GLY A 149 -17.89 29.30 9.74
N LYS A 150 -18.67 29.07 10.81
CA LYS A 150 -19.83 29.89 11.20
C LYS A 150 -19.49 30.96 12.24
N VAL A 151 -18.38 30.81 12.97
CA VAL A 151 -17.98 31.75 14.03
C VAL A 151 -17.39 33.01 13.38
N SER A 152 -18.05 34.14 13.59
CA SER A 152 -17.62 35.44 13.06
C SER A 152 -16.53 36.11 13.90
N ASP A 153 -16.59 35.98 15.23
CA ASP A 153 -15.61 36.56 16.15
C ASP A 153 -15.24 35.59 17.27
N TRP A 154 -14.04 35.01 17.16
CA TRP A 154 -13.50 34.04 18.12
C TRP A 154 -13.13 34.66 19.47
N SER A 155 -12.95 35.99 19.54
CA SER A 155 -12.53 36.66 20.77
C SER A 155 -13.64 36.74 21.82
N GLN A 156 -14.90 36.55 21.40
CA GLN A 156 -16.08 36.63 22.27
C GLN A 156 -16.57 35.27 22.76
N LEU A 157 -15.97 34.18 22.26
CA LEU A 157 -16.35 32.83 22.68
C LEU A 157 -15.80 32.53 24.08
N THR A 158 -16.67 31.99 24.92
CA THR A 158 -16.33 31.49 26.25
C THR A 158 -16.56 29.98 26.31
N ALA A 159 -16.13 29.33 27.39
CA ALA A 159 -16.38 27.90 27.58
C ALA A 159 -17.88 27.52 27.61
N ALA A 160 -18.76 28.49 27.90
CA ALA A 160 -20.21 28.30 27.91
C ALA A 160 -20.88 28.64 26.57
N SER A 161 -20.11 29.07 25.55
CA SER A 161 -20.66 29.35 24.23
C SER A 161 -21.12 28.04 23.56
N PRO A 162 -22.33 27.99 22.97
CA PRO A 162 -22.85 26.77 22.34
C PRO A 162 -21.93 26.17 21.27
N GLU A 163 -21.20 27.01 20.54
CA GLU A 163 -20.23 26.60 19.53
C GLU A 163 -19.05 25.84 20.16
N VAL A 164 -18.56 26.32 21.30
CA VAL A 164 -17.47 25.68 22.05
C VAL A 164 -17.94 24.37 22.66
N GLU A 165 -19.14 24.33 23.25
CA GLU A 165 -19.73 23.10 23.77
C GLU A 165 -19.89 22.02 22.69
N GLN A 166 -20.36 22.41 21.49
CA GLN A 166 -20.50 21.50 20.36
C GLN A 166 -19.15 20.98 19.87
N ILE A 167 -18.13 21.83 19.74
CA ILE A 167 -16.78 21.39 19.35
C ILE A 167 -16.22 20.41 20.38
N VAL A 168 -16.35 20.72 21.67
CA VAL A 168 -15.91 19.85 22.77
C VAL A 168 -16.65 18.51 22.76
N SER A 169 -17.93 18.48 22.38
CA SER A 169 -18.70 17.24 22.28
C SER A 169 -18.14 16.23 21.26
N TYR A 170 -17.42 16.70 20.23
CA TYR A 170 -16.76 15.83 19.25
C TYR A 170 -15.37 15.34 19.69
N ALA A 171 -14.74 15.98 20.69
CA ALA A 171 -13.39 15.65 21.13
C ALA A 171 -13.21 14.18 21.57
N PRO A 172 -14.15 13.55 22.31
CA PRO A 172 -14.03 12.13 22.66
C PRO A 172 -14.00 11.21 21.43
N MET A 173 -14.81 11.50 20.41
CA MET A 173 -14.84 10.71 19.17
C MET A 173 -13.55 10.87 18.38
N MET A 174 -12.97 12.08 18.33
CA MET A 174 -11.67 12.31 17.70
C MET A 174 -10.53 11.59 18.43
N PHE A 175 -10.52 11.65 19.76
CA PHE A 175 -9.53 10.97 20.58
C PHE A 175 -9.61 9.44 20.38
N LEU A 176 -10.82 8.87 20.50
CA LEU A 176 -11.05 7.44 20.26
C LEU A 176 -10.67 7.04 18.84
N GLY A 177 -11.05 7.84 17.84
CA GLY A 177 -10.71 7.62 16.43
C GLY A 177 -9.19 7.55 16.23
N THR A 178 -8.44 8.44 16.87
CA THR A 178 -6.97 8.44 16.82
C THR A 178 -6.38 7.14 17.39
N LEU A 179 -6.85 6.71 18.56
CA LEU A 179 -6.38 5.45 19.18
C LEU A 179 -6.67 4.24 18.30
N ILE A 180 -7.87 4.17 17.71
CA ILE A 180 -8.27 3.09 16.81
C ILE A 180 -7.42 3.09 15.54
N VAL A 181 -7.13 4.24 14.94
CA VAL A 181 -6.26 4.33 13.76
C VAL A 181 -4.85 3.83 14.08
N VAL A 182 -4.28 4.26 15.21
CA VAL A 182 -2.92 3.84 15.61
C VAL A 182 -2.88 2.32 15.83
N ALA A 183 -3.80 1.78 16.61
CA ALA A 183 -3.87 0.34 16.89
C ALA A 183 -4.16 -0.48 15.62
N GLY A 184 -5.14 -0.06 14.83
CA GLY A 184 -5.54 -0.71 13.58
C GLY A 184 -4.42 -0.71 12.54
N THR A 185 -3.71 0.41 12.39
CA THR A 185 -2.57 0.52 11.46
C THR A 185 -1.41 -0.37 11.90
N ALA A 186 -1.13 -0.47 13.21
CA ALA A 186 -0.11 -1.40 13.72
C ALA A 186 -0.44 -2.87 13.40
N VAL A 187 -1.71 -3.27 13.59
CA VAL A 187 -2.19 -4.62 13.23
C VAL A 187 -2.11 -4.86 11.73
N PHE A 188 -2.54 -3.89 10.92
CA PHE A 188 -2.46 -3.93 9.47
C PHE A 188 -1.01 -4.11 9.00
N LEU A 189 -0.06 -3.33 9.52
CA LEU A 189 1.36 -3.45 9.16
C LEU A 189 1.90 -4.85 9.45
N MET A 190 1.57 -5.42 10.61
CA MET A 190 1.98 -6.78 10.97
C MET A 190 1.44 -7.85 10.03
N ALA A 191 0.23 -7.67 9.49
CA ALA A 191 -0.37 -8.53 8.48
C ALA A 191 0.26 -8.32 7.10
N ASN A 192 0.45 -7.06 6.69
CA ASN A 192 1.09 -6.69 5.43
C ASN A 192 2.49 -7.30 5.29
N TYR A 193 3.32 -7.20 6.33
CA TYR A 193 4.62 -7.86 6.34
C TYR A 193 4.53 -9.38 6.36
N ALA A 194 3.51 -9.97 6.99
CA ALA A 194 3.30 -11.41 6.98
C ALA A 194 2.99 -11.95 5.58
N TYR A 195 2.30 -11.16 4.74
CA TYR A 195 1.91 -11.56 3.38
C TYR A 195 2.89 -11.08 2.31
N SER A 196 3.96 -10.39 2.69
CA SER A 196 4.91 -9.75 1.76
C SER A 196 5.63 -10.70 0.79
N GLN A 197 5.65 -12.01 1.04
CA GLN A 197 6.31 -13.00 0.19
C GLN A 197 5.35 -13.71 -0.77
N THR A 198 4.05 -13.40 -0.71
CA THR A 198 3.01 -14.05 -1.52
C THR A 198 3.33 -13.95 -3.01
N ASP A 199 3.83 -12.79 -3.44
CA ASP A 199 4.12 -12.48 -4.84
C ASP A 199 5.24 -13.35 -5.40
N PHE A 200 6.30 -13.56 -4.61
CA PHE A 200 7.45 -14.36 -5.04
C PHE A 200 7.19 -15.87 -4.96
N ILE A 201 6.41 -16.31 -3.96
CA ILE A 201 5.95 -17.70 -3.86
C ILE A 201 5.02 -18.03 -5.04
N LEU A 202 4.12 -17.10 -5.40
CA LEU A 202 3.25 -17.24 -6.56
C LEU A 202 4.06 -17.38 -7.85
N TYR A 203 5.08 -16.53 -8.06
CA TYR A 203 6.00 -16.69 -9.20
C TYR A 203 6.61 -18.09 -9.26
N ASP A 204 7.15 -18.58 -8.13
CA ASP A 204 7.79 -19.89 -8.07
C ASP A 204 6.83 -21.01 -8.42
N GLN A 205 5.65 -21.05 -7.77
CA GLN A 205 4.66 -22.09 -8.01
C GLN A 205 4.13 -22.09 -9.45
N LEU A 206 3.93 -20.92 -10.06
CA LEU A 206 3.54 -20.83 -11.46
C LEU A 206 4.65 -21.30 -12.39
N SER A 207 5.90 -20.93 -12.10
CA SER A 207 7.06 -21.32 -12.92
C SER A 207 7.36 -22.82 -12.90
N THR A 208 6.94 -23.53 -11.83
CA THR A 208 7.12 -24.98 -11.67
C THR A 208 5.85 -25.78 -11.94
N GLY A 209 4.73 -25.14 -12.30
CA GLY A 209 3.45 -25.81 -12.50
C GLY A 209 2.84 -26.41 -11.22
N THR A 210 3.24 -25.93 -10.05
CA THR A 210 2.81 -26.45 -8.74
C THR A 210 1.89 -25.46 -8.00
N TYR A 211 1.06 -24.72 -8.74
CA TYR A 211 0.13 -23.75 -8.15
C TYR A 211 -0.91 -24.45 -7.27
N GLN A 212 -0.93 -24.07 -6.00
CA GLN A 212 -1.73 -24.71 -4.95
C GLN A 212 -2.96 -23.90 -4.52
N GLY A 213 -3.20 -22.76 -5.16
CA GLY A 213 -4.28 -21.85 -4.81
C GLY A 213 -3.85 -20.71 -3.85
N PRO A 214 -4.69 -19.67 -3.75
CA PRO A 214 -4.33 -18.40 -3.12
C PRO A 214 -4.08 -18.55 -1.61
N TRP A 215 -4.90 -19.34 -0.93
CA TRP A 215 -4.81 -19.55 0.51
C TRP A 215 -3.51 -20.24 0.92
N GLN A 216 -3.06 -21.24 0.15
CA GLN A 216 -1.83 -21.97 0.46
C GLN A 216 -0.60 -21.08 0.30
N ILE A 217 -0.55 -20.26 -0.76
CA ILE A 217 0.52 -19.30 -1.00
C ILE A 217 0.59 -18.25 0.13
N ILE A 218 -0.55 -17.68 0.52
CA ILE A 218 -0.59 -16.66 1.59
C ILE A 218 -0.23 -17.27 2.94
N ALA A 219 -0.68 -18.50 3.23
CA ALA A 219 -0.29 -19.23 4.43
C ALA A 219 1.21 -19.53 4.45
N GLN A 220 1.79 -19.92 3.31
CA GLN A 220 3.23 -20.15 3.18
C GLN A 220 4.02 -18.86 3.42
N SER A 221 3.59 -17.74 2.82
CA SER A 221 4.15 -16.40 3.05
C SER A 221 4.19 -16.06 4.55
N ARG A 222 3.07 -16.26 5.26
CA ARG A 222 2.98 -16.02 6.70
C ARG A 222 3.94 -16.88 7.51
N ARG A 223 4.10 -18.16 7.15
CA ARG A 223 5.03 -19.10 7.81
C ARG A 223 6.48 -18.66 7.57
N MET A 224 6.83 -18.36 6.32
CA MET A 224 8.19 -17.96 5.93
C MET A 224 8.62 -16.62 6.57
N MET A 225 7.66 -15.75 6.86
CA MET A 225 7.89 -14.46 7.53
C MET A 225 7.99 -14.53 9.06
N LYS A 226 7.76 -15.69 9.70
CA LYS A 226 7.86 -15.83 11.15
C LYS A 226 9.30 -15.56 11.61
N GLY A 227 9.49 -14.57 12.48
CA GLY A 227 10.83 -14.12 12.93
C GLY A 227 11.53 -13.12 11.98
N TYR A 228 10.98 -12.85 10.80
CA TYR A 228 11.61 -11.99 9.79
C TYR A 228 10.82 -10.71 9.46
N LYS A 229 9.61 -10.54 10.00
CA LYS A 229 8.78 -9.31 9.81
C LYS A 229 9.54 -8.03 10.16
N TRP A 230 10.24 -8.02 11.29
CA TRP A 230 11.00 -6.84 11.72
C TRP A 230 12.17 -6.55 10.78
N LYS A 231 12.86 -7.59 10.28
CA LYS A 231 13.94 -7.41 9.29
C LYS A 231 13.42 -6.86 7.97
N ARG A 232 12.22 -7.28 7.54
CA ARG A 232 11.55 -6.73 6.35
C ARG A 232 11.16 -5.26 6.55
N PHE A 233 10.64 -4.91 7.73
CA PHE A 233 10.34 -3.53 8.10
C PHE A 233 11.60 -2.66 8.08
N LEU A 234 12.70 -3.09 8.71
CA LEU A 234 13.97 -2.35 8.68
C LEU A 234 14.53 -2.20 7.26
N LEU A 235 14.36 -3.22 6.41
CA LEU A 235 14.75 -3.12 5.01
C LEU A 235 13.94 -2.02 4.31
N ASP A 236 12.62 -1.99 4.44
CA ASP A 236 11.79 -0.93 3.83
C ASP A 236 12.09 0.45 4.42
N LEU A 237 12.31 0.56 5.74
CA LEU A 237 12.70 1.81 6.40
C LEU A 237 14.03 2.35 5.86
N SER A 238 14.96 1.48 5.47
CA SER A 238 16.22 1.91 4.87
C SER A 238 16.08 2.59 3.50
N PHE A 239 14.90 2.49 2.87
CA PHE A 239 14.54 3.19 1.64
C PHE A 239 13.67 4.44 1.88
N ILE A 240 13.47 4.87 3.14
CA ILE A 240 12.62 6.03 3.45
C ILE A 240 13.00 7.29 2.68
N GLY A 241 14.29 7.55 2.50
CA GLY A 241 14.76 8.68 1.69
C GLY A 241 14.30 8.62 0.23
N TRP A 242 14.19 7.42 -0.36
CA TRP A 242 13.66 7.26 -1.72
C TRP A 242 12.15 7.49 -1.78
N TYR A 243 11.40 7.05 -0.77
CA TYR A 243 9.96 7.32 -0.70
C TYR A 243 9.69 8.82 -0.52
N ILE A 244 10.47 9.52 0.33
CA ILE A 244 10.38 10.97 0.50
C ILE A 244 10.70 11.69 -0.81
N LEU A 245 11.80 11.33 -1.48
CA LEU A 245 12.18 11.91 -2.76
C LEU A 245 11.11 11.69 -3.84
N THR A 246 10.50 10.50 -3.85
CA THR A 246 9.38 10.18 -4.74
C THR A 246 8.17 11.08 -4.46
N GLY A 247 7.85 11.34 -3.19
CA GLY A 247 6.79 12.28 -2.82
C GLY A 247 7.07 13.72 -3.26
N ILE A 248 8.28 14.25 -3.00
CA ILE A 248 8.68 15.62 -3.36
C ILE A 248 8.69 15.83 -4.87
N THR A 249 9.03 14.80 -5.64
CA THR A 249 9.06 14.83 -7.11
C THR A 249 7.72 14.44 -7.74
N LEU A 250 6.64 14.40 -6.96
CA LEU A 250 5.28 14.03 -7.42
C LEU A 250 5.26 12.69 -8.16
N GLY A 251 6.03 11.72 -7.69
CA GLY A 251 6.11 10.36 -8.21
C GLY A 251 7.22 10.12 -9.25
N ILE A 252 7.82 11.17 -9.83
CA ILE A 252 8.79 11.03 -10.95
C ILE A 252 10.02 10.22 -10.53
N ALA A 253 10.57 10.45 -9.33
CA ALA A 253 11.72 9.67 -8.85
C ALA A 253 11.41 8.18 -8.64
N GLY A 254 10.12 7.79 -8.66
CA GLY A 254 9.66 6.40 -8.60
C GLY A 254 10.26 5.52 -9.69
N VAL A 255 10.46 6.07 -10.90
CA VAL A 255 11.06 5.35 -12.04
C VAL A 255 12.45 4.82 -11.68
N VAL A 256 13.22 5.56 -10.87
CA VAL A 256 14.58 5.17 -10.45
C VAL A 256 14.57 4.41 -9.12
N ALA A 257 13.64 4.76 -8.22
CA ALA A 257 13.53 4.20 -6.88
C ALA A 257 12.95 2.78 -6.88
N TYR A 258 11.84 2.55 -7.59
CA TYR A 258 11.13 1.26 -7.56
C TYR A 258 11.95 0.08 -8.10
N PRO A 259 12.76 0.21 -9.16
CA PRO A 259 13.70 -0.85 -9.54
C PRO A 259 14.60 -1.28 -8.39
N TYR A 260 15.15 -0.31 -7.66
CA TYR A 260 16.07 -0.57 -6.55
C TYR A 260 15.37 -1.29 -5.39
N ILE A 261 14.21 -0.77 -4.99
CA ILE A 261 13.41 -1.29 -3.90
C ILE A 261 12.91 -2.70 -4.24
N THR A 262 12.33 -2.90 -5.42
CA THR A 262 11.81 -4.21 -5.85
C THR A 262 12.90 -5.26 -5.95
N THR A 263 14.08 -4.91 -6.46
CA THR A 263 15.24 -5.82 -6.48
C THR A 263 15.65 -6.25 -5.06
N ALA A 264 15.67 -5.31 -4.11
CA ALA A 264 15.98 -5.63 -2.72
C ALA A 264 14.92 -6.54 -2.08
N ARG A 265 13.63 -6.39 -2.45
CA ARG A 265 12.54 -7.27 -2.00
C ARG A 265 12.70 -8.69 -2.53
N VAL A 266 13.06 -8.83 -3.81
CA VAL A 266 13.36 -10.13 -4.43
C VAL A 266 14.56 -10.79 -3.75
N LEU A 267 15.66 -10.06 -3.53
CA LEU A 267 16.82 -10.59 -2.84
C LEU A 267 16.53 -11.00 -1.39
N PHE A 268 15.67 -10.24 -0.70
CA PHE A 268 15.19 -10.61 0.63
C PHE A 268 14.44 -11.96 0.60
N TYR A 269 13.57 -12.17 -0.39
CA TYR A 269 12.88 -13.44 -0.60
C TYR A 269 13.86 -14.60 -0.84
N GLU A 270 14.85 -14.43 -1.72
CA GLU A 270 15.86 -15.46 -2.01
C GLU A 270 16.67 -15.83 -0.75
N ASN A 271 17.05 -14.84 0.05
CA ASN A 271 17.71 -15.06 1.33
C ASN A 271 16.80 -15.82 2.30
N LEU A 272 15.52 -15.45 2.42
CA LEU A 272 14.58 -16.19 3.28
C LEU A 272 14.43 -17.65 2.85
N LYS A 273 14.27 -17.88 1.55
CA LYS A 273 14.12 -19.22 0.98
C LYS A 273 15.34 -20.10 1.27
N SER A 274 16.55 -19.54 1.27
CA SER A 274 17.75 -20.29 1.66
C SER A 274 17.81 -20.66 3.16
N LEU A 275 17.13 -19.89 4.02
CA LEU A 275 17.09 -20.11 5.47
C LEU A 275 15.97 -21.05 5.89
N SER A 276 14.98 -21.29 5.02
CA SER A 276 13.83 -22.15 5.27
C SER A 276 13.96 -23.56 4.69
N LYS A 277 15.11 -23.88 4.07
CA LYS A 277 15.47 -25.24 3.68
C LYS A 277 15.94 -26.01 4.91
#